data_AF-A0A085LCD0-F1
#
_entry.id   AF-A0A085LCD0-F1
#
_cell.length_a   1.000
_cell.length_b   1.000
_cell.length_c   1.000
_cell.angle_alpha   90.00
_cell.angle_beta   90.00
_cell.angle_gamma   90.00
#
_symmetry.space_group_name_H-M   'P 1'
#
loop_
_entity.id
_entity.type
_entity.pdbx_description
1 polymer ?
#
loop_
_entity_poly.entity_id
_entity_poly.type
_entity_poly.pdbx_seq_one_letter_code
_entity_poly.pdbx_strand_id
1 'polypeptide(L)'
;MNTGHTGQAGQPEAVLAAGIEPWSQLPVWLPPGELHDALHGSDTSRAAALGLRTRDVRETVRDTWAWLRALDATGETTPQRADRPAVGLPPDLEAAALRAAGRG
;
A
#
# COMPACT_ATOMS: atom_id res chain seq x y z
N MET A 1 -15.66 3.44 22.22
CA MET A 1 -15.16 4.75 21.78
C MET A 1 -13.82 4.51 21.11
N ASN A 2 -13.84 4.33 19.79
CA ASN A 2 -12.63 4.09 19.01
C ASN A 2 -12.12 5.44 18.52
N THR A 3 -10.97 5.88 19.02
CA THR A 3 -10.26 7.05 18.53
C THR A 3 -9.84 6.77 17.10
N GLY A 4 -10.52 7.40 16.13
CA GLY A 4 -10.17 7.32 14.72
C GLY A 4 -8.69 7.65 14.57
N HIS A 5 -7.88 6.65 14.22
CA HIS A 5 -6.58 6.89 13.64
C HIS A 5 -6.86 7.55 12.30
N THR A 6 -6.82 8.88 12.28
CA THR A 6 -6.65 9.63 11.04
C THR A 6 -5.28 9.20 10.51
N GLY A 7 -5.26 8.14 9.71
CA GLY A 7 -4.10 7.77 8.92
C GLY A 7 -3.88 8.91 7.96
N GLN A 8 -3.14 9.92 8.41
CA GLN A 8 -2.76 11.05 7.58
C GLN A 8 -1.65 10.54 6.64
N ALA A 9 -2.06 9.75 5.65
CA ALA A 9 -1.33 9.69 4.40
C ALA A 9 -1.17 11.15 3.96
N GLY A 10 0.07 11.59 3.77
CA GLY A 10 0.42 12.99 3.54
C GLY A 10 -0.47 13.67 2.48
N GLN A 11 -0.54 15.00 2.55
CA GLN A 11 -1.32 15.90 1.68
C GLN A 11 -1.76 15.23 0.35
N PRO A 12 -2.97 14.62 0.29
CA PRO A 12 -3.44 13.87 -0.88
C PRO A 12 -3.36 14.69 -2.17
N GLU A 13 -3.57 15.99 -2.03
CA GLU A 13 -3.51 17.01 -3.07
C GLU A 13 -2.10 17.15 -3.63
N ALA A 14 -1.06 17.04 -2.80
CA ALA A 14 0.32 17.05 -3.26
C ALA A 14 0.68 15.75 -4.03
N VAL A 15 0.14 14.61 -3.61
CA VAL A 15 0.31 13.33 -4.32
C VAL A 15 -0.37 13.37 -5.69
N LEU A 16 -1.62 13.84 -5.73
CA LEU A 16 -2.36 14.01 -6.98
C LEU A 16 -1.71 15.06 -7.89
N ALA A 17 -1.27 16.20 -7.33
CA ALA A 17 -0.60 17.25 -8.10
C ALA A 17 0.75 16.82 -8.67
N ALA A 18 1.42 15.84 -8.04
CA ALA A 18 2.62 15.22 -8.60
C ALA A 18 2.31 14.34 -9.83
N GLY A 19 1.04 14.05 -10.13
CA GLY A 19 0.63 13.16 -11.21
C GLY A 19 0.74 11.68 -10.82
N ILE A 20 0.64 11.37 -9.52
CA ILE A 20 0.64 10.01 -9.02
C ILE A 20 -0.78 9.44 -9.09
N GLU A 21 -0.93 8.37 -9.84
CA GLU A 21 -2.18 7.64 -10.03
C GLU A 21 -2.56 6.83 -8.77
N PRO A 22 -3.82 6.94 -8.31
CA PRO A 22 -4.35 6.13 -7.22
C PRO A 22 -4.22 4.62 -7.51
N TRP A 23 -4.03 3.81 -6.47
CA TRP A 23 -3.99 2.34 -6.49
C TRP A 23 -2.82 1.67 -7.26
N SER A 24 -2.41 2.22 -8.39
CA SER A 24 -1.43 1.60 -9.30
C SER A 24 0.01 1.96 -8.99
N GLN A 25 0.27 3.19 -8.54
CA GLN A 25 1.62 3.69 -8.35
C GLN A 25 2.04 3.61 -6.87
N LEU A 26 1.20 4.08 -5.94
CA LEU A 26 1.47 3.92 -4.51
C LEU A 26 0.79 2.67 -3.93
N PRO A 27 1.49 1.84 -3.14
CA PRO A 27 0.93 0.63 -2.56
C PRO A 27 -0.29 0.93 -1.68
N VAL A 28 -1.46 0.42 -2.07
CA VAL A 28 -2.71 0.50 -1.29
C VAL A 28 -3.08 1.94 -0.91
N TRP A 29 -2.77 2.92 -1.78
CA TRP A 29 -3.12 4.32 -1.55
C TRP A 29 -4.27 4.76 -2.46
N LEU A 30 -5.23 5.46 -1.87
CA LEU A 30 -6.33 6.14 -2.55
C LEU A 30 -6.53 7.52 -1.90
N PRO A 31 -6.88 8.56 -2.67
CA PRO A 31 -7.30 9.82 -2.08
C PRO A 31 -8.63 9.65 -1.32
N PRO A 32 -8.93 10.51 -0.33
CA PRO A 32 -10.20 10.47 0.39
C PRO A 32 -11.41 10.45 -0.55
N GLY A 33 -12.39 9.60 -0.25
CA GLY A 33 -13.59 9.37 -1.06
C GLY A 33 -14.20 8.00 -0.82
N GLU A 34 -15.31 7.69 -1.51
CA GLU A 34 -16.09 6.46 -1.28
C GLU A 34 -15.23 5.18 -1.36
N LEU A 35 -14.33 5.09 -2.34
CA LEU A 35 -13.47 3.92 -2.51
C LEU A 35 -12.41 3.81 -1.40
N HIS A 36 -11.86 4.94 -0.96
CA HIS A 36 -10.94 4.99 0.18
C HIS A 36 -11.66 4.51 1.45
N ASP A 37 -12.87 4.99 1.69
CA ASP A 37 -13.66 4.65 2.87
C ASP A 37 -14.05 3.17 2.88
N ALA A 38 -14.44 2.64 1.72
CA ALA A 38 -14.69 1.22 1.56
C ALA A 38 -13.43 0.38 1.81
N LEU A 39 -12.28 0.78 1.25
CA LEU A 39 -11.03 0.01 1.36
C LEU A 39 -10.44 0.04 2.77
N HIS A 40 -10.34 1.23 3.39
CA HIS A 40 -9.63 1.43 4.65
C HIS A 40 -10.56 1.44 5.88
N GLY A 41 -11.85 1.70 5.68
CA GLY A 41 -12.85 1.82 6.75
C GLY A 41 -13.77 0.60 6.91
N SER A 42 -13.60 -0.46 6.10
CA SER A 42 -14.45 -1.66 6.17
C SER A 42 -14.44 -2.31 7.54
N ASP A 43 -15.63 -2.50 8.13
CA ASP A 43 -15.80 -3.24 9.37
C ASP A 43 -15.65 -4.75 9.14
N THR A 44 -14.72 -5.35 9.88
CA THR A 44 -14.42 -6.79 9.83
C THR A 44 -14.97 -7.56 11.05
N SER A 45 -15.73 -6.90 11.93
CA SER A 45 -16.29 -7.48 13.16
C SER A 45 -17.07 -8.78 12.93
N ARG A 46 -17.85 -8.85 11.85
CA ARG A 46 -18.61 -10.05 11.48
C ARG A 46 -17.71 -11.25 11.18
N ALA A 47 -16.60 -11.04 10.47
CA ALA A 47 -15.67 -12.11 10.16
C ALA A 47 -15.00 -12.64 11.44
N ALA A 48 -14.61 -11.73 12.33
CA ALA A 48 -14.07 -12.11 13.65
C ALA A 48 -15.10 -12.86 14.50
N ALA A 49 -16.37 -12.42 14.51
CA ALA A 49 -17.46 -13.10 15.22
C ALA A 49 -17.74 -14.51 14.68
N LEU A 50 -17.51 -14.74 13.38
CA LEU A 50 -17.58 -16.07 12.76
C LEU A 50 -16.32 -16.90 12.97
N GLY A 51 -15.36 -16.42 13.78
CA GLY A 51 -14.18 -17.18 14.17
C GLY A 51 -12.94 -16.96 13.31
N LEU A 52 -12.93 -15.97 12.41
CA LEU A 52 -11.71 -15.61 11.69
C LEU A 52 -10.62 -15.16 12.68
N ARG A 53 -9.45 -15.77 12.59
CA ARG A 53 -8.26 -15.39 13.36
C ARG A 53 -7.14 -15.07 12.38
N THR A 54 -6.59 -13.86 12.48
CA THR A 54 -5.42 -13.45 11.72
C THR A 54 -4.16 -13.71 12.54
N ARG A 55 -3.05 -14.02 11.85
CA ARG A 55 -1.73 -14.03 12.49
C ARG A 55 -1.27 -12.61 12.81
N ASP A 56 -0.26 -12.49 13.67
CA ASP A 56 0.37 -11.20 13.93
C ASP A 56 0.98 -10.63 12.64
N VAL A 57 0.79 -9.33 12.40
CA VAL A 57 1.28 -8.69 11.17
C VAL A 57 2.80 -8.76 11.06
N ARG A 58 3.54 -8.78 12.18
CA ARG A 58 5.01 -8.88 12.17
C ARG A 58 5.48 -10.24 11.68
N GLU A 59 4.74 -11.30 11.99
CA GLU A 59 5.02 -12.62 11.43
C GLU A 59 4.79 -12.61 9.91
N THR A 60 3.73 -11.96 9.45
CA THR A 60 3.48 -11.77 8.02
C THR A 60 4.63 -11.04 7.34
N VAL A 61 5.04 -9.89 7.88
CA VAL A 61 6.13 -9.09 7.32
C VAL A 61 7.43 -9.88 7.30
N ARG A 62 7.77 -10.56 8.41
CA ARG A 62 8.98 -11.37 8.51
C ARG A 62 9.00 -12.49 7.47
N ASP A 63 7.92 -13.25 7.36
CA ASP A 63 7.88 -14.42 6.48
C ASP A 63 7.88 -13.98 5.00
N THR A 64 7.18 -12.89 4.67
CA THR A 64 7.24 -12.28 3.33
C THR A 64 8.65 -11.78 3.00
N TRP A 65 9.34 -11.13 3.95
CA TRP A 65 10.71 -10.67 3.75
C TRP A 65 11.68 -11.85 3.55
N ALA A 66 11.57 -12.90 4.36
CA ALA A 66 12.38 -14.10 4.22
C ALA A 66 12.18 -14.77 2.84
N TRP A 67 10.93 -14.86 2.37
CA TRP A 67 10.63 -15.38 1.04
C TRP A 67 11.21 -14.53 -0.09
N LEU A 68 11.06 -13.20 -0.04
CA LEU A 68 11.64 -12.28 -1.03
C LEU A 68 13.17 -12.42 -1.10
N ARG A 69 13.83 -12.55 0.06
CA ARG A 69 15.29 -12.76 0.14
C ARG A 69 15.72 -14.11 -0.45
N ALA A 70 14.89 -15.14 -0.30
CA ALA A 70 15.16 -16.45 -0.89
C ALA A 70 15.07 -16.42 -2.41
N LEU A 71 14.07 -15.73 -2.99
CA LEU A 71 13.96 -15.53 -4.43
C LEU A 71 15.17 -14.76 -5.00
N ASP A 72 15.56 -13.67 -4.34
CA ASP A 72 16.73 -12.88 -4.73
C ASP A 72 18.01 -13.75 -4.73
N ALA A 73 18.19 -14.61 -3.72
CA ALA A 73 19.33 -15.52 -3.64
C ALA A 73 19.38 -16.57 -4.76
N THR A 74 18.24 -16.95 -5.35
CA THR A 74 18.18 -17.87 -6.50
C THR A 74 18.20 -17.15 -7.84
N GLY A 75 18.21 -15.81 -7.85
CA GLY A 75 18.09 -15.00 -9.06
C GLY A 75 16.67 -15.00 -9.65
N GLU A 76 15.68 -15.48 -8.91
CA GLU A 76 14.28 -15.47 -9.31
C GLU A 76 13.65 -14.10 -9.02
N THR A 77 12.70 -13.70 -9.85
CA THR A 77 11.93 -12.47 -9.67
C THR A 77 10.57 -12.77 -9.05
N THR A 78 9.98 -11.77 -8.38
CA THR A 78 8.64 -11.91 -7.82
C THR A 78 7.64 -12.20 -8.96
N PRO A 79 6.80 -13.25 -8.87
CA PRO A 79 5.89 -13.59 -9.96
C PRO A 79 4.92 -12.45 -10.29
N GLN A 80 5.00 -11.92 -11.50
CA GLN A 80 4.03 -10.96 -12.02
C GLN A 80 2.91 -11.70 -12.76
N ARG A 81 1.67 -11.33 -12.46
CA ARG A 81 0.51 -11.81 -13.21
C ARG A 81 0.53 -11.23 -14.63
N ALA A 82 0.51 -12.10 -15.64
CA ALA A 82 0.56 -11.70 -17.05
C ALA A 82 -0.64 -10.84 -17.50
N ASP A 83 -1.79 -10.96 -16.82
CA ASP A 83 -2.99 -10.16 -17.08
C ASP A 83 -2.98 -8.78 -16.41
N ARG A 84 -1.92 -8.45 -15.65
CA ARG A 84 -1.84 -7.19 -14.90
C ARG A 84 -0.61 -6.40 -15.29
N PRO A 85 -0.73 -5.08 -15.49
CA PRO A 85 0.43 -4.22 -15.65
C PRO A 85 1.31 -4.27 -14.39
N ALA A 86 2.60 -4.00 -14.57
CA ALA A 86 3.49 -3.77 -13.44
C ALA A 86 2.99 -2.57 -12.62
N VAL A 87 3.11 -2.68 -11.29
CA VAL A 87 2.73 -1.63 -10.34
C VAL A 87 3.97 -0.93 -9.81
N GLY A 88 3.82 0.30 -9.32
CA GLY A 88 4.91 1.12 -8.77
C GLY A 88 5.10 2.46 -9.49
N LEU A 89 5.83 3.37 -8.85
CA LEU A 89 6.14 4.68 -9.44
C LEU A 89 7.24 4.54 -10.49
N PRO A 90 7.12 5.23 -11.64
CA PRO A 90 8.25 5.52 -12.51
C PRO A 90 9.35 6.25 -11.72
N PRO A 91 10.64 5.90 -11.89
CA PRO A 91 11.73 6.50 -11.11
C PRO A 91 11.80 8.03 -11.19
N ASP A 92 11.55 8.61 -12.36
CA ASP A 92 11.57 10.06 -12.54
C ASP A 92 10.43 10.77 -11.79
N LEU A 93 9.25 10.13 -11.74
CA LEU A 93 8.08 10.60 -11.00
C LEU A 93 8.34 10.53 -9.50
N GLU A 94 8.86 9.40 -9.01
CA GLU A 94 9.25 9.23 -7.61
C GLU A 94 10.27 10.30 -7.19
N ALA A 95 11.33 10.48 -7.97
CA ALA A 95 12.35 11.47 -7.68
C ALA A 95 11.80 12.91 -7.68
N ALA A 96 10.86 13.23 -8.58
CA ALA A 96 10.19 14.53 -8.60
C ALA A 96 9.31 14.74 -7.36
N ALA A 97 8.52 13.74 -6.98
CA ALA A 97 7.65 13.77 -5.80
C ALA A 97 8.45 13.91 -4.50
N LEU A 98 9.53 13.14 -4.32
CA LEU A 98 10.41 13.23 -3.15
C LEU A 98 11.09 14.60 -3.05
N ARG A 99 11.54 15.16 -4.17
CA ARG A 99 12.09 16.53 -4.19
C ARG A 99 11.06 17.58 -3.79
N ALA A 100 9.80 17.41 -4.18
CA ALA A 100 8.73 18.33 -3.80
C ALA A 100 8.39 18.21 -2.30
N ALA A 101 8.34 16.98 -1.77
CA ALA A 101 8.05 16.72 -0.36
C ALA A 101 9.16 17.19 0.60
N GLY A 102 10.43 17.11 0.19
CA GLY A 102 11.58 17.56 0.99
C GLY A 102 11.78 19.09 1.03
N ARG A 103 10.93 19.86 0.33
CA ARG A 103 10.94 21.34 0.31
C ARG A 103 9.83 21.97 1.16
N GLY A 104 9.09 21.17 1.93
CA GLY A 104 8.03 21.59 2.85
C GLY A 104 8.47 21.65 4.31
#